data_AF-A0A0G2BH73-F1
#
_entry.id   AF-A0A0G2BH73-F1
#
_cell.length_a   1.000
_cell.length_b   1.000
_cell.length_c   1.000
_cell.angle_alpha   90.00
_cell.angle_beta   90.00
_cell.angle_gamma   90.00
#
_symmetry.space_group_name_H-M   'P 1'
#
loop_
_entity.id
_entity.type
_entity.pdbx_description
1 polymer ?
#
loop_
_entity_poly.entity_id
_entity_poly.type
_entity_poly.pdbx_seq_one_letter_code
_entity_poly.pdbx_strand_id
1 'polypeptide(L)'
;MAIASAAAARMNRSPNEMLASAAAALALSQTYAVNGSGLDISTAVSGGYGSAYDLARLAGALVEKAPSVAAATTEHSAEAVSLGGTSFSVQNTDPIVATIPRLLLSKTGYTDLAGGNLALVFDAGLGHPISVVVLGSSRNARFTDGEALIFATLAHFSGVASL
;
A
#
# COMPACT_ATOMS: atom_id res chain seq x y z
N MET A 1 9.28 -10.08 -7.42
CA MET A 1 9.37 -10.19 -8.90
C MET A 1 8.62 -11.40 -9.46
N ALA A 2 8.73 -12.61 -8.90
CA ALA A 2 8.12 -13.82 -9.49
C ALA A 2 6.60 -13.72 -9.76
N ILE A 3 5.80 -13.23 -8.79
CA ILE A 3 4.34 -13.05 -8.98
C ILE A 3 4.04 -12.05 -10.11
N ALA A 4 4.73 -10.90 -10.11
CA ALA A 4 4.54 -9.88 -11.14
C ALA A 4 4.93 -10.39 -12.53
N SER A 5 6.04 -11.14 -12.64
CA SER A 5 6.47 -11.77 -13.89
C SER A 5 5.46 -12.82 -14.38
N ALA A 6 4.95 -13.67 -13.48
CA ALA A 6 3.96 -14.70 -13.82
C ALA A 6 2.63 -14.07 -14.25
N ALA A 7 2.16 -13.04 -13.54
CA ALA A 7 0.95 -12.30 -13.88
C ALA A 7 1.09 -11.60 -15.25
N ALA A 8 2.22 -10.95 -15.50
CA ALA A 8 2.49 -10.27 -16.77
C ALA A 8 2.55 -11.27 -17.94
N ALA A 9 3.23 -12.42 -17.75
CA ALA A 9 3.28 -13.48 -18.76
C ALA A 9 1.89 -14.02 -19.10
N ARG A 10 1.01 -14.21 -18.09
CA ARG A 10 -0.39 -14.62 -18.32
C ARG A 10 -1.18 -13.58 -19.13
N MET A 11 -0.81 -12.30 -19.04
CA MET A 11 -1.41 -11.22 -19.83
C MET A 11 -0.73 -11.02 -21.19
N ASN A 12 0.25 -11.85 -21.54
CA ASN A 12 1.11 -11.67 -22.72
C ASN A 12 1.74 -10.26 -22.77
N ARG A 13 2.22 -9.79 -21.63
CA ARG A 13 2.84 -8.46 -21.42
C ARG A 13 4.15 -8.58 -20.64
N SER A 14 4.98 -7.57 -20.75
CA SER A 14 6.09 -7.36 -19.80
C SER A 14 5.57 -6.89 -18.43
N PRO A 15 6.34 -7.08 -17.35
CA PRO A 15 5.99 -6.54 -16.03
C PRO A 15 5.71 -5.03 -16.05
N ASN A 16 6.48 -4.26 -16.81
CA ASN A 16 6.33 -2.81 -16.88
C ASN A 16 5.04 -2.41 -17.61
N GLU A 17 4.67 -3.09 -18.69
CA GLU A 17 3.39 -2.88 -19.38
C GLU A 17 2.19 -3.26 -18.51
N MET A 18 2.31 -4.34 -17.73
CA MET A 18 1.28 -4.72 -16.75
C MET A 18 1.08 -3.62 -15.71
N LEU A 19 2.16 -3.12 -15.09
CA LEU A 19 2.11 -2.04 -14.10
C LEU A 19 1.54 -0.75 -14.70
N ALA A 20 2.02 -0.35 -15.89
CA ALA A 20 1.51 0.83 -16.59
C ALA A 20 0.01 0.70 -16.92
N SER A 21 -0.45 -0.51 -17.26
CA SER A 21 -1.86 -0.73 -17.54
C SER A 21 -2.77 -0.61 -16.31
N ALA A 22 -2.26 -0.95 -15.11
CA ALA A 22 -2.99 -0.74 -13.86
C ALA A 22 -3.17 0.76 -13.57
N ALA A 23 -2.12 1.55 -13.76
CA ALA A 23 -2.18 3.01 -13.63
C ALA A 23 -3.14 3.63 -14.67
N ALA A 24 -3.06 3.19 -15.93
CA ALA A 24 -3.93 3.66 -17.00
C ALA A 24 -5.41 3.32 -16.76
N ALA A 25 -5.71 2.12 -16.25
CA ALA A 25 -7.08 1.67 -15.96
C ALA A 25 -7.80 2.55 -14.92
N LEU A 26 -7.05 3.26 -14.08
CA LEU A 26 -7.57 4.19 -13.08
C LEU A 26 -7.28 5.66 -13.42
N ALA A 27 -6.69 5.94 -14.59
CA ALA A 27 -6.24 7.27 -15.00
C ALA A 27 -5.36 7.96 -13.92
N LEU A 28 -4.35 7.24 -13.42
CA LEU A 28 -3.38 7.74 -12.44
C LEU A 28 -2.25 8.50 -13.17
N SER A 29 -2.49 9.76 -13.47
CA SER A 29 -1.61 10.57 -14.35
C SER A 29 -0.24 10.90 -13.74
N GLN A 30 -0.08 10.75 -12.42
CA GLN A 30 1.16 11.01 -11.71
C GLN A 30 1.82 9.73 -11.21
N THR A 31 1.35 8.55 -11.66
CA THR A 31 1.85 7.26 -11.19
C THR A 31 2.59 6.51 -12.28
N TYR A 32 3.83 6.14 -11.97
CA TYR A 32 4.70 5.38 -12.88
C TYR A 32 5.63 4.45 -12.09
N ALA A 33 5.65 3.16 -12.46
CA ALA A 33 6.54 2.17 -11.83
C ALA A 33 7.65 1.77 -12.81
N VAL A 34 8.91 1.80 -12.33
CA VAL A 34 10.08 1.38 -13.11
C VAL A 34 10.31 -0.12 -13.00
N ASN A 35 10.00 -0.70 -11.84
CA ASN A 35 10.07 -2.13 -11.58
C ASN A 35 8.94 -2.61 -10.65
N GLY A 36 8.72 -3.93 -10.59
CA GLY A 36 7.65 -4.52 -9.77
C GLY A 36 7.99 -4.74 -8.30
N SER A 37 9.18 -4.35 -7.83
CA SER A 37 9.56 -4.45 -6.41
C SER A 37 9.44 -3.13 -5.65
N GLY A 38 9.51 -2.00 -6.36
CA GLY A 38 9.58 -0.66 -5.79
C GLY A 38 10.97 -0.26 -5.26
N LEU A 39 11.97 -1.14 -5.32
CA LEU A 39 13.35 -0.81 -4.93
C LEU A 39 13.97 0.21 -5.89
N ASP A 40 14.80 1.10 -5.37
CA ASP A 40 15.56 2.07 -6.17
C ASP A 40 16.41 1.35 -7.21
N ILE A 41 16.42 1.89 -8.43
CA ILE A 41 17.22 1.37 -9.55
C ILE A 41 18.70 1.75 -9.38
N SER A 42 18.95 2.93 -8.82
CA SER A 42 20.26 3.46 -8.48
C SER A 42 20.12 4.47 -7.35
N THR A 43 21.25 5.04 -6.91
CA THR A 43 21.26 6.13 -5.92
C THR A 43 20.65 7.44 -6.40
N ALA A 44 20.16 7.51 -7.64
CA ALA A 44 19.53 8.71 -8.22
C ALA A 44 18.16 8.43 -8.87
N VAL A 45 17.74 7.16 -8.97
CA VAL A 45 16.52 6.78 -9.68
C VAL A 45 15.69 5.84 -8.80
N SER A 46 14.54 6.34 -8.34
CA SER A 46 13.59 5.56 -7.53
C SER A 46 12.93 4.44 -8.33
N GLY A 47 12.45 3.40 -7.63
CA GLY A 47 11.75 2.26 -8.25
C GLY A 47 10.35 2.59 -8.80
N GLY A 48 9.79 3.73 -8.41
CA GLY A 48 8.51 4.24 -8.88
C GLY A 48 8.24 5.66 -8.36
N TYR A 49 7.24 6.28 -8.97
CA TYR A 49 6.78 7.65 -8.73
C TYR A 49 5.26 7.64 -8.63
N GLY A 50 4.72 8.52 -7.80
CA GLY A 50 3.29 8.59 -7.50
C GLY A 50 2.94 9.88 -6.77
N SER A 51 1.66 10.20 -6.72
CA SER A 51 1.12 11.22 -5.81
C SER A 51 0.27 10.58 -4.73
N ALA A 52 0.08 11.28 -3.60
CA ALA A 52 -0.76 10.79 -2.53
C ALA A 52 -2.21 10.55 -3.02
N TYR A 53 -2.70 11.42 -3.90
CA TYR A 53 -4.02 11.31 -4.51
C TYR A 53 -4.16 10.06 -5.38
N ASP A 54 -3.22 9.82 -6.29
CA ASP A 54 -3.28 8.66 -7.17
C ASP A 54 -3.15 7.34 -6.41
N LEU A 55 -2.25 7.30 -5.42
CA LEU A 55 -2.09 6.10 -4.59
C LEU A 55 -3.30 5.85 -3.69
N ALA A 56 -3.99 6.89 -3.22
CA ALA A 56 -5.24 6.73 -2.48
C ALA A 56 -6.31 6.10 -3.37
N ARG A 57 -6.43 6.55 -4.63
CA ARG A 57 -7.34 5.94 -5.62
C ARG A 57 -6.97 4.50 -5.95
N LEU A 58 -5.68 4.21 -6.08
CA LEU A 58 -5.18 2.85 -6.31
C LEU A 58 -5.49 1.92 -5.13
N ALA A 59 -5.27 2.38 -3.91
CA ALA A 59 -5.52 1.62 -2.69
C ALA A 59 -7.02 1.29 -2.54
N GLY A 60 -7.90 2.30 -2.72
CA GLY A 60 -9.34 2.08 -2.72
C GLY A 60 -9.79 1.11 -3.81
N ALA A 61 -9.27 1.22 -5.03
CA ALA A 61 -9.58 0.31 -6.12
C ALA A 61 -9.12 -1.14 -5.83
N LEU A 62 -8.00 -1.33 -5.11
CA LEU A 62 -7.57 -2.67 -4.70
C LEU A 62 -8.52 -3.29 -3.68
N VAL A 63 -8.97 -2.52 -2.69
CA VAL A 63 -9.97 -2.98 -1.71
C VAL A 63 -11.27 -3.38 -2.40
N GLU A 64 -11.73 -2.61 -3.39
CA GLU A 64 -12.94 -2.91 -4.15
C GLU A 64 -12.79 -4.15 -5.04
N LYS A 65 -11.69 -4.25 -5.79
CA LYS A 65 -11.51 -5.29 -6.82
C LYS A 65 -11.01 -6.62 -6.26
N ALA A 66 -10.26 -6.61 -5.17
CA ALA A 66 -9.68 -7.79 -4.56
C ALA A 66 -9.65 -7.68 -3.01
N PRO A 67 -10.83 -7.63 -2.37
CA PRO A 67 -10.94 -7.39 -0.93
C PRO A 67 -10.18 -8.40 -0.08
N SER A 68 -10.12 -9.68 -0.50
CA SER A 68 -9.35 -10.71 0.22
C SER A 68 -7.84 -10.49 0.14
N VAL A 69 -7.34 -9.99 -0.99
CA VAL A 69 -5.91 -9.65 -1.16
C VAL A 69 -5.56 -8.42 -0.32
N ALA A 70 -6.46 -7.43 -0.30
CA ALA A 70 -6.29 -6.24 0.53
C ALA A 70 -6.31 -6.60 2.03
N ALA A 71 -7.30 -7.36 2.49
CA ALA A 71 -7.41 -7.79 3.89
C ALA A 71 -6.21 -8.63 4.36
N ALA A 72 -5.63 -9.46 3.49
CA ALA A 72 -4.42 -10.21 3.86
C ALA A 72 -3.23 -9.31 4.25
N THR A 73 -3.23 -8.04 3.83
CA THR A 73 -2.18 -7.07 4.21
C THR A 73 -2.35 -6.51 5.63
N THR A 74 -3.49 -6.76 6.27
CA THR A 74 -3.79 -6.34 7.65
C THR A 74 -3.60 -7.48 8.65
N GLU A 75 -3.06 -8.62 8.22
CA GLU A 75 -2.70 -9.69 9.15
C GLU A 75 -1.38 -9.34 9.85
N HIS A 76 -1.25 -9.72 11.12
CA HIS A 76 -0.02 -9.46 11.91
C HIS A 76 1.20 -10.20 11.39
N SER A 77 0.97 -11.39 10.83
CA SER A 77 2.01 -12.23 10.27
C SER A 77 1.43 -13.10 9.17
N ALA A 78 2.33 -13.62 8.34
CA ALA A 78 2.01 -14.63 7.34
C ALA A 78 3.02 -15.77 7.44
N GLU A 79 2.53 -16.99 7.26
CA GLU A 79 3.37 -18.18 7.14
C GLU A 79 3.36 -18.69 5.72
N ALA A 80 4.52 -19.13 5.24
CA ALA A 80 4.67 -19.73 3.92
C ALA A 80 5.65 -20.90 3.99
N VAL A 81 5.43 -21.92 3.17
CA VAL A 81 6.35 -23.05 3.04
C VAL A 81 6.89 -23.06 1.62
N SER A 82 8.21 -23.08 1.47
CA SER A 82 8.85 -23.25 0.16
C SER A 82 8.60 -24.64 -0.41
N LEU A 83 8.84 -24.81 -1.71
CA LEU A 83 8.76 -26.11 -2.37
C LEU A 83 9.69 -27.18 -1.74
N GLY A 84 10.81 -26.75 -1.16
CA GLY A 84 11.75 -27.62 -0.44
C GLY A 84 11.36 -27.95 1.01
N GLY A 85 10.19 -27.50 1.48
CA GLY A 85 9.67 -27.78 2.82
C GLY A 85 10.14 -26.81 3.91
N THR A 86 10.94 -25.80 3.59
CA THR A 86 11.33 -24.76 4.57
C THR A 86 10.16 -23.84 4.87
N SER A 87 9.78 -23.73 6.14
CA SER A 87 8.78 -22.77 6.62
C SER A 87 9.39 -21.39 6.86
N PHE A 88 8.64 -20.36 6.50
CA PHE A 88 8.95 -18.94 6.68
C PHE A 88 7.80 -18.29 7.43
N SER A 89 8.12 -17.50 8.44
CA SER A 89 7.17 -16.59 9.09
C SER A 89 7.62 -15.17 8.81
N VAL A 90 6.70 -14.36 8.29
CA VAL A 90 6.94 -12.95 7.97
C VAL A 90 6.04 -12.12 8.86
N GLN A 91 6.62 -11.21 9.63
CA GLN A 91 5.88 -10.28 10.46
C GLN A 91 5.48 -9.06 9.63
N ASN A 92 4.29 -8.53 9.90
CA ASN A 92 3.86 -7.28 9.30
C ASN A 92 4.77 -6.14 9.78
N THR A 93 5.24 -5.36 8.81
CA THR A 93 6.12 -4.21 9.10
C THR A 93 5.36 -2.97 9.54
N ASP A 94 4.02 -2.98 9.44
CA ASP A 94 3.17 -1.90 9.88
C ASP A 94 2.65 -2.15 11.31
N PRO A 95 3.14 -1.42 12.32
CA PRO A 95 2.64 -1.55 13.68
C PRO A 95 1.18 -1.07 13.82
N ILE A 96 0.69 -0.23 12.90
CA ILE A 96 -0.68 0.34 12.93
C ILE A 96 -1.75 -0.75 12.79
N VAL A 97 -1.40 -1.87 12.16
CA VAL A 97 -2.28 -3.03 12.00
C VAL A 97 -2.80 -3.55 13.35
N ALA A 98 -2.04 -3.36 14.43
CA ALA A 98 -2.46 -3.75 15.77
C ALA A 98 -3.36 -2.75 16.49
N THR A 99 -3.43 -1.50 16.01
CA THR A 99 -4.03 -0.38 16.76
C THR A 99 -5.29 0.18 16.10
N ILE A 100 -5.36 0.17 14.77
CA ILE A 100 -6.49 0.77 14.04
C ILE A 100 -7.56 -0.30 13.73
N PRO A 101 -8.78 -0.17 14.29
CA PRO A 101 -9.86 -1.10 13.99
C PRO A 101 -10.35 -0.91 12.55
N ARG A 102 -10.82 -2.01 11.95
CA ARG A 102 -11.43 -2.02 10.61
C ARG A 102 -10.52 -1.51 9.49
N LEU A 103 -9.21 -1.78 9.61
CA LEU A 103 -8.29 -1.69 8.48
C LEU A 103 -8.71 -2.68 7.40
N LEU A 104 -8.68 -2.23 6.16
CA LEU A 104 -9.02 -2.97 4.96
C LEU A 104 -7.78 -3.21 4.08
N LEU A 105 -6.75 -2.38 4.24
CA LEU A 105 -5.49 -2.45 3.52
C LEU A 105 -4.38 -1.74 4.31
N SER A 106 -3.18 -2.33 4.32
CA SER A 106 -1.95 -1.66 4.75
C SER A 106 -0.78 -1.95 3.79
N LYS A 107 -0.01 -0.90 3.47
CA LYS A 107 1.27 -1.07 2.78
C LYS A 107 2.28 -0.02 3.23
N THR A 108 3.43 -0.48 3.71
CA THR A 108 4.60 0.36 4.03
C THR A 108 5.56 0.48 2.83
N GLY A 109 6.36 1.53 2.79
CA GLY A 109 7.45 1.70 1.84
C GLY A 109 8.60 2.50 2.43
N TYR A 110 9.84 2.12 2.10
CA TYR A 110 11.02 2.90 2.47
C TYR A 110 12.17 2.64 1.51
N THR A 111 12.75 3.73 1.00
CA THR A 111 14.08 3.75 0.38
C THR A 111 14.77 5.06 0.73
N ASP A 112 16.07 5.16 0.48
CA ASP A 112 16.83 6.38 0.74
C ASP A 112 16.32 7.54 -0.14
N LEU A 113 15.88 7.26 -1.38
CA LEU A 113 15.33 8.28 -2.27
C LEU A 113 13.87 8.64 -1.96
N ALA A 114 13.06 7.66 -1.55
CA ALA A 114 11.62 7.86 -1.39
C ALA A 114 11.20 8.29 0.02
N GLY A 115 12.09 8.16 1.01
CA GLY A 115 11.73 8.34 2.42
C GLY A 115 10.71 7.29 2.88
N GLY A 116 10.03 7.58 3.98
CA GLY A 116 9.00 6.75 4.58
C GLY A 116 7.62 6.99 3.97
N ASN A 117 7.06 5.95 3.37
CA ASN A 117 5.75 5.95 2.75
C ASN A 117 4.81 4.96 3.45
N LEU A 118 3.53 5.30 3.49
CA LEU A 118 2.48 4.49 4.08
C LEU A 118 1.18 4.70 3.30
N ALA A 119 0.51 3.62 2.93
CA ALA A 119 -0.82 3.63 2.34
C ALA A 119 -1.74 2.72 3.16
N LEU A 120 -2.84 3.28 3.62
CA LEU A 120 -3.84 2.60 4.43
C LEU A 120 -5.22 2.78 3.80
N VAL A 121 -6.08 1.79 3.96
CA VAL A 121 -7.53 1.96 3.78
C VAL A 121 -8.21 1.42 5.04
N PHE A 122 -9.12 2.19 5.62
CA PHE A 122 -9.92 1.77 6.76
C PHE A 122 -11.38 2.14 6.54
N ASP A 123 -12.30 1.40 7.15
CA ASP A 123 -13.72 1.79 7.18
C ASP A 123 -13.93 2.83 8.29
N ALA A 124 -14.35 4.05 7.94
CA ALA A 124 -14.66 5.09 8.91
C ALA A 124 -15.98 4.84 9.66
N GLY A 125 -16.87 4.00 9.13
CA GLY A 125 -18.20 3.75 9.73
C GLY A 125 -19.21 3.39 8.65
N LEU A 126 -20.07 2.39 8.92
CA LEU A 126 -21.23 2.08 8.08
C LEU A 126 -20.88 1.80 6.60
N GLY A 127 -19.74 1.13 6.36
CA GLY A 127 -19.30 0.84 4.99
C GLY A 127 -18.82 2.09 4.26
N HIS A 128 -18.06 2.95 4.94
CA HIS A 128 -17.46 4.16 4.38
C HIS A 128 -15.92 4.03 4.36
N PRO A 129 -15.34 3.32 3.38
CA PRO A 129 -13.89 3.20 3.23
C PRO A 129 -13.23 4.54 2.95
N ILE A 130 -12.18 4.86 3.69
CA ILE A 130 -11.31 6.01 3.50
C ILE A 130 -9.89 5.55 3.28
N SER A 131 -9.23 6.13 2.27
CA SER A 131 -7.80 5.91 2.01
C SER A 131 -6.96 7.04 2.62
N VAL A 132 -5.89 6.67 3.33
CA VAL A 132 -4.89 7.58 3.90
C VAL A 132 -3.54 7.24 3.30
N VAL A 133 -2.87 8.24 2.72
CA VAL A 133 -1.55 8.06 2.10
C VAL A 133 -0.59 9.13 2.61
N VAL A 134 0.55 8.67 3.14
CA VAL A 134 1.68 9.49 3.58
C VAL A 134 2.85 9.18 2.66
N LEU A 135 3.45 10.22 2.06
CA LEU A 135 4.62 10.10 1.21
C LEU A 135 5.76 10.99 1.71
N GLY A 136 7.00 10.50 1.62
CA GLY A 136 8.21 11.28 1.90
C GLY A 136 8.44 11.64 3.36
N SER A 137 7.80 10.93 4.31
CA SER A 137 8.06 11.10 5.74
C SER A 137 9.39 10.45 6.15
N SER A 138 9.70 10.36 7.44
CA SER A 138 10.80 9.53 7.93
C SER A 138 10.39 8.07 8.04
N ARG A 139 11.37 7.17 8.21
CA ARG A 139 11.12 5.74 8.38
C ARG A 139 10.15 5.42 9.53
N ASN A 140 10.19 6.19 10.62
CA ASN A 140 9.36 5.93 11.79
C ASN A 140 8.15 6.88 11.86
N ALA A 141 8.34 8.16 11.51
CA ALA A 141 7.27 9.17 11.64
C ALA A 141 6.08 8.91 10.70
N ARG A 142 6.27 8.21 9.57
CA ARG A 142 5.17 7.84 8.67
C ARG A 142 4.00 7.16 9.39
N PHE A 143 4.27 6.43 10.47
CA PHE A 143 3.24 5.72 11.21
C PHE A 143 2.43 6.68 12.10
N THR A 144 3.11 7.56 12.84
CA THR A 144 2.44 8.60 13.64
C THR A 144 1.68 9.59 12.75
N ASP A 145 2.21 9.91 11.56
CA ASP A 145 1.52 10.76 10.58
C ASP A 145 0.25 10.08 10.08
N GLY A 146 0.31 8.78 9.76
CA GLY A 146 -0.83 7.99 9.33
C GLY A 146 -1.91 7.87 10.40
N GLU A 147 -1.52 7.59 11.64
CA GLU A 147 -2.42 7.55 12.81
C GLU A 147 -3.12 8.89 13.02
N ALA A 148 -2.38 10.01 12.98
CA ALA A 148 -2.95 11.34 13.15
C ALA A 148 -4.02 11.65 12.08
N LEU A 149 -3.76 11.30 10.82
CA LEU A 149 -4.74 11.47 9.73
C LEU A 149 -5.98 10.60 9.90
N ILE A 150 -5.81 9.35 10.35
CA ILE A 150 -6.93 8.45 10.63
C ILE A 150 -7.80 9.01 11.77
N PHE A 151 -7.19 9.40 12.89
CA PHE A 151 -7.93 9.91 14.03
C PHE A 151 -8.62 11.24 13.71
N ALA A 152 -7.96 12.15 12.99
CA ALA A 152 -8.59 13.38 12.51
C ALA A 152 -9.80 13.08 11.61
N THR A 153 -9.70 12.06 10.76
CA THR A 153 -10.80 11.66 9.87
C THR A 153 -11.97 11.04 10.64
N LEU A 154 -11.69 10.16 11.61
CA LEU A 154 -12.72 9.58 12.49
C LEU A 154 -13.42 10.66 13.32
N ALA A 155 -12.68 11.62 13.85
CA ALA A 155 -13.23 12.78 14.56
C ALA A 155 -14.16 13.58 13.64
N HIS A 156 -13.72 13.87 12.41
CA HIS A 156 -14.51 14.56 11.41
C HIS A 156 -15.86 13.87 11.12
N PHE A 157 -15.86 12.55 10.88
CA PHE A 157 -17.09 11.82 10.57
C PHE A 157 -17.97 11.50 11.79
N SER A 158 -17.40 11.50 13.00
CA SER A 158 -18.17 11.34 14.25
C SER A 158 -18.77 12.66 14.76
N GLY A 159 -18.42 13.80 14.16
CA GLY A 159 -18.87 15.13 14.61
C GLY A 159 -18.21 15.59 15.91
N VAL A 160 -17.06 15.00 16.27
CA VAL A 160 -16.26 15.38 17.45
C VAL A 160 -15.07 16.21 16.98
N ALA A 161 -14.67 17.24 17.73
CA ALA A 161 -13.48 18.02 17.38
C ALA A 161 -12.22 17.11 17.41
N SER A 162 -11.37 17.20 16.38
CA SER A 162 -10.05 16.55 16.39
C SER A 162 -9.18 17.22 17.45
N LEU A 163 -8.61 16.42 18.37
CA LEU A 163 -7.66 16.88 19.40
C LEU A 163 -6.32 17.34 18.79
#